data_AF-A0A9Q1CS83-F1
#
_entry.id   AF-A0A9Q1CS83-F1
#
_cell.length_a   1.000
_cell.length_b   1.000
_cell.length_c   1.000
_cell.angle_alpha   90.00
_cell.angle_beta   90.00
_cell.angle_gamma   90.00
#
_symmetry.space_group_name_H-M   'P 1'
#
loop_
_entity.id
_entity.type
_entity.pdbx_description
1 polymer ?
#
loop_
_entity_poly.entity_id
_entity_poly.type
_entity_poly.pdbx_seq_one_letter_code
_entity_poly.pdbx_strand_id
1 'polypeptide(L)'
;MTSAVANDSVRLHMLMARCEGEALEAIQFCNMKAPKEGFKATMKTLKERYGDSARVAQAWIKKVTNSPKVDAGNIQKFADDLDNCYEALNTLGYLSELNNQASLKQIMAKFPRFFQNRWSVENFKIKQERGKNAELKDVVKFIRKAAAEITDPVFGSNRSGDETSGVSNRPPNRKDSVGNKIYHVNQVVRKDRESTKVRVVYDTASKCEGVSLNDVIYNGPKLQNDLFDVLIGIRRRPIALICDISEMYLQIQLAKEDRTMFRFMWRDPVETVESKIYEFNRVVFGLNVAPFISQIVTQENARKHKEEYPCAAEAVLKSTYMDDTMVSVENIEKAVKLYHELRELWGQAGMEAKKWLSSSKQVMEQIPQELRVKEVNLTENELPSVSTLGLSWAAEQDHFKFKTSAVREVHKEELTKRLVLSKISTVFDPLGFLSPFVIQGKILLQEIWVSGISWDEVVGGELQDKVGDWIRDLENLSDIRVNRCLCLDGAETLNCTHL
;
A
#
# COMPACT_ATOMS: atom_id res chain seq x y z
N MET A 1 10.09 21.52 35.81
CA MET A 1 11.39 22.00 36.34
C MET A 1 11.53 23.48 36.03
N THR A 2 11.26 24.31 37.03
CA THR A 2 11.50 25.75 37.04
C THR A 2 13.01 26.01 37.06
N SER A 3 13.65 26.11 35.88
CA SER A 3 15.00 26.69 35.82
C SER A 3 14.86 28.21 35.85
N ALA A 4 15.28 28.80 36.97
CA ALA A 4 15.36 30.24 37.16
C ALA A 4 16.28 30.88 36.10
N VAL A 5 15.70 31.42 35.02
CA VAL A 5 16.38 32.43 34.22
C VAL A 5 16.42 33.68 35.10
N ALA A 6 17.55 33.98 35.75
CA ALA A 6 17.64 35.02 36.77
C ALA A 6 17.74 36.45 36.20
N ASN A 7 17.96 36.61 34.89
CA ASN A 7 18.17 37.90 34.26
C ASN A 7 16.89 38.38 33.54
N ASP A 8 16.29 39.48 34.02
CA ASP A 8 15.06 40.06 33.44
C ASP A 8 15.25 40.53 31.99
N SER A 9 16.49 40.84 31.58
CA SER A 9 16.82 41.16 30.18
C SER A 9 16.68 39.93 29.26
N VAL A 10 17.11 38.76 29.75
CA VAL A 10 16.97 37.48 29.03
C VAL A 10 15.50 37.07 28.98
N ARG A 11 14.74 37.26 30.07
CA ARG A 11 13.29 37.01 30.08
C ARG A 11 12.54 37.88 29.08
N LEU A 12 12.89 39.16 28.99
CA LEU A 12 12.29 40.09 28.03
C LEU A 12 12.61 39.68 26.59
N HIS A 13 13.88 39.38 26.28
CA HIS A 13 14.27 38.92 24.95
C HIS A 13 13.62 37.58 24.57
N MET A 14 13.56 36.61 25.48
CA MET A 14 12.89 35.33 25.25
C MET A 14 11.39 35.50 25.03
N LEU A 15 10.74 36.40 25.76
CA LEU A 15 9.32 36.67 25.62
C LEU A 15 9.02 37.33 24.26
N MET A 16 9.83 38.32 23.86
CA MET A 16 9.70 38.97 22.56
C MET A 16 9.97 38.01 21.40
N ALA A 17 10.98 37.14 21.53
CA ALA A 17 11.30 36.12 20.51
C ALA A 17 10.21 35.06 20.33
N ARG A 18 9.23 34.98 21.25
CA ARG A 18 8.08 34.06 21.18
C ARG A 18 6.79 34.75 20.75
N CYS A 19 6.82 36.06 20.51
CA CYS A 19 5.70 36.83 19.97
C CYS A 19 5.93 37.09 18.48
N GLU A 20 4.87 36.96 17.68
CA GLU A 20 4.89 37.22 16.23
C GLU A 20 3.71 38.13 15.85
N GLY A 21 3.81 38.83 14.72
CA GLY A 21 2.77 39.72 14.20
C GLY A 21 2.41 40.89 15.13
N GLU A 22 1.12 41.25 15.19
CA GLU A 22 0.60 42.40 15.95
C GLU A 22 0.96 42.35 17.45
N ALA A 23 1.11 41.16 18.03
CA ALA A 23 1.49 41.00 19.43
C ALA A 23 2.95 41.41 19.68
N LEU A 24 3.85 41.18 18.72
CA LEU A 24 5.23 41.65 18.77
C LEU A 24 5.30 43.17 18.58
N GLU A 25 4.58 43.71 17.60
CA GLU A 25 4.51 45.17 17.36
C GLU A 25 4.02 45.92 18.60
N ALA A 26 3.01 45.39 19.30
CA ALA A 26 2.48 45.98 20.53
C ALA A 26 3.49 46.06 21.68
N ILE A 27 4.54 45.24 21.68
CA ILE A 27 5.52 45.14 22.77
C ILE A 27 6.94 45.59 22.37
N GLN A 28 7.19 45.89 21.10
CA GLN A 28 8.51 46.31 20.58
C GLN A 28 9.09 47.52 21.36
N PHE A 29 8.25 48.50 21.69
CA PHE A 29 8.67 49.68 22.46
C PHE A 29 9.14 49.35 23.90
N CYS A 30 8.74 48.20 24.46
CA CYS A 30 9.15 47.79 25.80
C CYS A 30 10.64 47.41 25.87
N ASN A 31 11.30 47.16 24.73
CA ASN A 31 12.74 46.91 24.65
C ASN A 31 13.58 48.18 24.88
N MET A 32 12.99 49.37 24.74
CA MET A 32 13.66 50.65 25.02
C MET A 32 13.66 51.03 26.50
N LYS A 33 12.96 50.26 27.35
CA LYS A 33 12.86 50.49 28.80
C LYS A 33 13.90 49.64 29.55
N ALA A 34 14.22 50.03 30.78
CA ALA A 34 15.08 49.25 31.65
C ALA A 34 14.55 47.80 31.79
N PRO A 35 15.38 46.75 31.75
CA PRO A 35 14.95 45.36 31.54
C PRO A 35 13.81 44.86 32.43
N LYS A 36 13.84 45.23 33.72
CA LYS A 36 12.81 44.86 34.70
C LYS A 36 11.47 45.57 34.46
N GLU A 37 11.52 46.83 34.05
CA GLU A 37 10.34 47.63 33.72
C GLU A 37 9.79 47.25 32.34
N GLY A 38 10.66 46.98 31.38
CA GLY A 38 10.33 46.46 30.06
C GLY A 38 9.57 45.14 30.18
N PHE A 39 10.09 44.17 30.93
CA PHE A 39 9.41 42.89 31.15
C PHE A 39 8.04 43.03 31.81
N LYS A 40 7.93 43.88 32.83
CA LYS A 40 6.65 44.14 33.53
C LYS A 40 5.64 44.83 32.61
N ALA A 41 6.09 45.79 31.78
CA ALA A 41 5.27 46.48 30.80
C ALA A 41 4.80 45.53 29.69
N THR A 42 5.70 44.71 29.14
CA THR A 42 5.37 43.67 28.14
C THR A 42 4.31 42.71 28.68
N MET A 43 4.50 42.18 29.89
CA MET A 43 3.54 41.25 30.50
C MET A 43 2.19 41.92 30.76
N LYS A 44 2.19 43.20 31.17
CA LYS A 44 0.95 43.98 31.36
C LYS A 44 0.22 44.19 30.03
N THR A 45 0.92 44.64 28.98
CA THR A 45 0.34 44.89 27.65
C THR A 45 -0.18 43.61 27.00
N LEU A 46 0.56 42.50 27.10
CA LEU A 46 0.09 41.20 26.60
C LEU A 46 -1.14 40.72 27.37
N LYS A 47 -1.15 40.87 28.70
CA LYS A 47 -2.30 40.49 29.52
C LYS A 47 -3.55 41.34 29.22
N GLU A 48 -3.39 42.65 29.04
CA GLU A 48 -4.48 43.58 28.75
C GLU A 48 -5.05 43.40 27.34
N ARG A 49 -4.21 43.17 26.33
CA ARG A 49 -4.65 43.09 24.93
C ARG A 49 -5.00 41.68 24.45
N TYR A 50 -4.31 40.67 24.99
CA TYR A 50 -4.37 39.28 24.49
C TYR A 50 -4.59 38.24 25.61
N GLY A 51 -4.58 38.63 26.88
CA GLY A 51 -4.76 37.74 28.03
C GLY A 51 -6.20 37.48 28.43
N ASP A 52 -7.17 37.96 27.64
CA ASP A 52 -8.59 37.63 27.84
C ASP A 52 -8.82 36.12 27.65
N SER A 53 -9.36 35.47 28.67
CA SER A 53 -9.51 34.01 28.70
C SER A 53 -10.40 33.49 27.58
N ALA A 54 -11.44 34.24 27.19
CA ALA A 54 -12.32 33.87 26.10
C ALA A 54 -11.62 34.03 24.74
N ARG A 55 -10.83 35.10 24.55
CA ARG A 55 -10.04 35.32 23.33
C ARG A 55 -8.97 34.24 23.14
N VAL A 56 -8.29 33.84 24.21
CA VAL A 56 -7.31 32.75 24.19
C VAL A 56 -7.99 31.40 23.89
N ALA A 57 -9.12 31.12 24.52
CA ALA A 57 -9.91 29.92 24.23
C ALA A 57 -10.36 29.88 22.76
N GLN A 58 -10.90 30.98 22.24
CA GLN A 58 -11.31 31.09 20.82
C GLN A 58 -10.15 30.94 19.85
N ALA A 59 -8.95 31.44 20.19
CA ALA A 59 -7.76 31.27 19.36
C ALA A 59 -7.36 29.78 19.25
N TRP A 60 -7.38 29.05 20.38
CA TRP A 60 -7.13 27.61 20.40
C TRP A 60 -8.20 26.82 19.63
N ILE A 61 -9.48 27.19 19.81
CA ILE A 61 -10.60 26.60 19.06
C ILE A 61 -10.41 26.81 17.57
N LYS A 62 -10.13 28.05 17.13
CA LYS A 62 -9.87 28.38 15.72
C LYS A 62 -8.66 27.64 15.16
N LYS A 63 -7.59 27.48 15.94
CA LYS A 63 -6.41 26.72 15.52
C LYS A 63 -6.79 25.28 15.14
N VAL A 64 -7.54 24.61 15.99
CA VAL A 64 -7.97 23.22 15.76
C VAL A 64 -9.06 23.14 14.68
N THR A 65 -10.06 24.03 14.67
CA THR A 65 -11.19 24.00 13.73
C THR A 65 -10.86 24.52 12.32
N ASN A 66 -9.84 25.36 12.15
CA ASN A 66 -9.38 25.87 10.84
C ASN A 66 -8.10 25.21 10.30
N SER A 67 -7.47 24.32 11.08
CA SER A 67 -6.34 23.51 10.57
C SER A 67 -6.66 22.81 9.23
N PRO A 68 -5.66 22.65 8.33
CA PRO A 68 -5.84 21.91 7.08
C PRO A 68 -6.20 20.44 7.33
N LYS A 69 -6.55 19.72 6.26
CA LYS A 69 -6.77 18.26 6.33
C LYS A 69 -5.51 17.56 6.87
N VAL A 70 -5.73 16.58 7.74
CA VAL A 70 -4.65 15.84 8.39
C VAL A 70 -4.21 14.69 7.49
N ASP A 71 -2.92 14.62 7.20
CA ASP A 71 -2.26 13.56 6.44
C ASP A 71 -1.19 12.85 7.31
N ALA A 72 -0.51 11.86 6.75
CA ALA A 72 0.52 11.11 7.47
C ALA A 72 1.74 11.98 7.88
N GLY A 73 2.00 13.08 7.17
CA GLY A 73 3.13 13.98 7.44
C GLY A 73 2.84 15.02 8.53
N ASN A 74 1.57 15.35 8.78
CA ASN A 74 1.18 16.40 9.73
C ASN A 74 0.40 15.90 10.95
N ILE A 75 0.10 14.59 11.04
CA ILE A 75 -0.70 13.99 12.12
C ILE A 75 -0.13 14.19 13.52
N GLN A 76 1.20 14.11 13.68
CA GLN A 76 1.85 14.30 14.97
C GLN A 76 1.69 15.76 15.45
N LYS A 77 1.95 16.71 14.56
CA LYS A 77 1.79 18.14 14.85
C LYS A 77 0.34 18.49 15.22
N PHE A 78 -0.63 17.90 14.50
CA PHE A 78 -2.05 18.11 14.84
C PHE A 78 -2.43 17.46 16.17
N ALA A 79 -1.88 16.27 16.49
CA ALA A 79 -2.10 15.62 17.79
C ALA A 79 -1.58 16.50 18.93
N ASP A 80 -0.38 17.07 18.80
CA ASP A 80 0.20 17.97 19.79
C ASP A 80 -0.61 19.28 19.91
N ASP A 81 -1.07 19.85 18.81
CA ASP A 81 -1.91 21.05 18.81
C ASP A 81 -3.28 20.82 19.48
N LEU A 82 -3.89 19.66 19.25
CA LEU A 82 -5.16 19.28 19.87
C LEU A 82 -5.00 19.01 21.37
N ASP A 83 -3.88 18.42 21.77
CA ASP A 83 -3.56 18.16 23.17
C ASP A 83 -3.34 19.47 23.95
N ASN A 84 -2.55 20.38 23.38
CA ASN A 84 -2.37 21.72 23.93
C ASN A 84 -3.68 22.50 23.99
N CYS A 85 -4.56 22.35 22.99
CA CYS A 85 -5.90 22.95 22.99
C CYS A 85 -6.76 22.41 24.15
N TYR A 86 -6.74 21.09 24.38
CA TYR A 86 -7.47 20.47 25.48
C TYR A 86 -7.01 20.98 26.84
N GLU A 87 -5.70 21.01 27.10
CA GLU A 87 -5.16 21.49 28.37
C GLU A 87 -5.43 22.98 28.58
N ALA A 88 -5.33 23.79 27.53
CA ALA A 88 -5.65 25.22 27.58
C ALA A 88 -7.13 25.45 27.92
N LEU A 89 -8.06 24.75 27.24
CA LEU A 89 -9.49 24.89 27.50
C LEU A 89 -9.91 24.33 28.87
N ASN A 90 -9.25 23.26 29.34
CA ASN A 90 -9.46 22.70 30.67
C ASN A 90 -9.04 23.69 31.77
N THR A 91 -7.88 24.32 31.60
CA THR A 91 -7.35 25.32 32.54
C THR A 91 -8.20 26.59 32.56
N LEU A 92 -8.70 27.02 31.39
CA LEU A 92 -9.49 28.24 31.25
C LEU A 92 -10.99 28.03 31.57
N GLY A 93 -11.47 26.79 31.72
CA GLY A 93 -12.87 26.47 32.00
C GLY A 93 -13.80 26.49 30.78
N TYR A 94 -13.27 26.49 29.56
CA TYR A 94 -14.03 26.57 28.29
C TYR A 94 -14.17 25.21 27.58
N LEU A 95 -13.94 24.09 28.26
CA LEU A 95 -14.05 22.75 27.65
C LEU A 95 -15.41 22.48 27.00
N SER A 96 -16.49 23.02 27.56
CA SER A 96 -17.85 22.83 27.06
C SER A 96 -18.03 23.33 25.61
N GLU A 97 -17.23 24.29 25.15
CA GLU A 97 -17.32 24.82 23.78
C GLU A 97 -16.91 23.80 22.71
N LEU A 98 -15.98 22.89 23.02
CA LEU A 98 -15.56 21.82 22.10
C LEU A 98 -16.11 20.44 22.48
N ASN A 99 -16.64 20.27 23.69
CA ASN A 99 -17.15 18.98 24.17
C ASN A 99 -18.56 18.63 23.64
N ASN A 100 -19.05 19.34 22.62
CA ASN A 100 -20.31 19.06 21.95
C ASN A 100 -20.11 18.17 20.71
N GLN A 101 -21.13 17.41 20.33
CA GLN A 101 -21.03 16.45 19.23
C GLN A 101 -20.72 17.07 17.86
N ALA A 102 -21.13 18.32 17.61
CA ALA A 102 -20.88 18.99 16.35
C ALA A 102 -19.39 19.33 16.20
N SER A 103 -18.78 19.89 17.25
CA SER A 103 -17.36 20.20 17.32
C SER A 103 -16.50 18.94 17.23
N LEU A 104 -16.86 17.86 17.94
CA LEU A 104 -16.14 16.59 17.84
C LEU A 104 -16.23 15.99 16.42
N LYS A 105 -17.39 16.07 15.76
CA LYS A 105 -17.53 15.64 14.35
C LYS A 105 -16.70 16.51 13.42
N GLN A 106 -16.64 17.82 13.64
CA GLN A 106 -15.84 18.74 12.83
C GLN A 106 -14.34 18.47 12.95
N ILE A 107 -13.86 18.14 14.16
CA ILE A 107 -12.47 17.73 14.38
C ILE A 107 -12.19 16.41 13.64
N MET A 108 -13.07 15.42 13.80
CA MET A 108 -12.89 14.11 13.16
C MET A 108 -13.01 14.15 11.63
N ALA A 109 -13.79 15.07 11.07
CA ALA A 109 -13.94 15.25 9.63
C ALA A 109 -12.64 15.68 8.93
N LYS A 110 -11.65 16.17 9.67
CA LYS A 110 -10.33 16.56 9.15
C LYS A 110 -9.40 15.39 8.87
N PHE A 111 -9.68 14.23 9.47
CA PHE A 111 -8.88 13.03 9.31
C PHE A 111 -9.38 12.17 8.14
N PRO A 112 -8.52 11.32 7.55
CA PRO A 112 -8.92 10.36 6.52
C PRO A 112 -10.02 9.42 6.99
N ARG A 113 -10.83 8.88 6.06
CA ARG A 113 -11.99 8.01 6.38
C ARG A 113 -11.61 6.82 7.26
N PHE A 114 -10.43 6.26 7.07
CA PHE A 114 -9.93 5.17 7.91
C PHE A 114 -9.87 5.54 9.41
N PHE A 115 -9.42 6.74 9.74
CA PHE A 115 -9.38 7.24 11.13
C PHE A 115 -10.78 7.51 11.67
N GLN A 116 -11.68 8.05 10.85
CA GLN A 116 -13.07 8.26 11.23
C GLN A 116 -13.77 6.93 11.56
N ASN A 117 -13.49 5.87 10.79
CA ASN A 117 -14.03 4.54 11.02
C ASN A 117 -13.47 3.92 12.32
N ARG A 118 -12.16 4.02 12.56
CA ARG A 118 -11.54 3.56 13.83
C ARG A 118 -12.13 4.30 15.04
N TRP A 119 -12.31 5.62 14.93
CA TRP A 119 -12.95 6.42 15.97
C TRP A 119 -14.42 6.02 16.20
N SER A 120 -15.17 5.71 15.14
CA SER A 120 -16.56 5.26 15.26
C SER A 120 -16.68 3.98 16.09
N VAL A 121 -15.72 3.06 15.95
CA VAL A 121 -15.67 1.82 16.76
C VAL A 121 -15.32 2.14 18.21
N GLU A 122 -14.32 2.98 18.45
CA GLU A 122 -13.90 3.35 19.80
C GLU A 122 -14.99 4.14 20.54
N ASN A 123 -15.64 5.09 19.87
CA ASN A 123 -16.78 5.84 20.40
C ASN A 123 -17.96 4.92 20.74
N PHE A 124 -18.21 3.88 19.93
CA PHE A 124 -19.23 2.88 20.25
C PHE A 124 -18.92 2.09 21.53
N LYS A 125 -17.64 1.70 21.74
CA LYS A 125 -17.19 1.06 22.99
C LYS A 125 -17.35 1.97 24.20
N ILE A 126 -16.88 3.22 24.10
CA ILE A 126 -17.03 4.23 25.16
C ILE A 126 -18.50 4.40 25.55
N LYS A 127 -19.40 4.42 24.55
CA LYS A 127 -20.84 4.55 24.77
C LYS A 127 -21.43 3.31 25.47
N GLN A 128 -20.96 2.10 25.15
CA GLN A 128 -21.39 0.89 25.86
C GLN A 128 -20.87 0.83 27.30
N GLU A 129 -19.61 1.19 27.53
CA GLU A 129 -18.95 1.08 28.82
C GLU A 129 -19.41 2.16 29.82
N ARG A 130 -19.61 3.40 29.35
CA ARG A 130 -19.91 4.56 30.21
C ARG A 130 -21.36 5.03 30.14
N GLY A 131 -22.16 4.53 29.19
CA GLY A 131 -23.53 4.99 28.97
C GLY A 131 -23.66 6.46 28.55
N LYS A 132 -22.55 7.12 28.21
CA LYS A 132 -22.47 8.54 27.82
C LYS A 132 -21.75 8.69 26.48
N ASN A 133 -21.96 9.81 25.80
CA ASN A 133 -21.26 10.11 24.55
C ASN A 133 -19.79 10.43 24.84
N ALA A 134 -18.90 10.15 23.88
CA ALA A 134 -17.48 10.48 24.00
C ALA A 134 -17.25 11.99 24.17
N GLU A 135 -16.25 12.31 24.97
CA GLU A 135 -15.83 13.68 25.25
C GLU A 135 -14.56 14.04 24.45
N LEU A 136 -14.20 15.33 24.42
CA LEU A 136 -12.98 15.81 23.79
C LEU A 136 -11.74 15.08 24.30
N LYS A 137 -11.69 14.76 25.60
CA LYS A 137 -10.60 13.98 26.21
C LYS A 137 -10.41 12.61 25.54
N ASP A 138 -11.50 11.96 25.18
CA ASP A 138 -11.45 10.65 24.53
C ASP A 138 -10.93 10.77 23.09
N VAL A 139 -11.31 11.85 22.38
CA VAL A 139 -10.79 12.18 21.04
C VAL A 139 -9.29 12.46 21.08
N VAL A 140 -8.83 13.27 22.04
CA VAL A 140 -7.39 13.56 22.24
C VAL A 140 -6.62 12.27 22.47
N LYS A 141 -7.10 11.40 23.38
CA LYS A 141 -6.45 10.13 23.69
C LYS A 141 -6.36 9.21 22.46
N PHE A 142 -7.43 9.16 21.67
CA PHE A 142 -7.46 8.37 20.43
C PHE A 142 -6.45 8.89 19.40
N ILE A 143 -6.44 10.20 19.14
CA ILE A 143 -5.54 10.81 18.14
C ILE A 143 -4.08 10.71 18.57
N ARG A 144 -3.76 10.91 19.85
CA ARG A 144 -2.40 10.74 20.37
C ARG A 144 -1.89 9.32 20.17
N LYS A 145 -2.72 8.30 20.45
CA LYS A 145 -2.38 6.89 20.23
C LYS A 145 -2.19 6.60 18.75
N ALA A 146 -3.08 7.10 17.90
CA ALA A 146 -3.00 6.95 16.45
C ALA A 146 -1.74 7.58 15.85
N ALA A 147 -1.34 8.77 16.31
CA ALA A 147 -0.13 9.44 15.85
C ALA A 147 1.13 8.67 16.26
N ALA A 148 1.17 8.14 17.49
CA ALA A 148 2.26 7.26 17.96
C ALA A 148 2.35 5.94 17.17
N GLU A 149 1.22 5.36 16.76
CA GLU A 149 1.21 4.16 15.90
C GLU A 149 1.76 4.41 14.49
N ILE A 150 1.59 5.61 13.93
CA ILE A 150 2.09 5.98 12.59
C ILE A 150 3.56 6.41 12.62
N THR A 151 4.00 7.02 13.72
CA THR A 151 5.41 7.43 13.89
C THR A 151 6.29 6.32 14.45
N ASP A 152 5.74 5.11 14.61
CA ASP A 152 6.49 3.94 15.05
C ASP A 152 7.67 3.67 14.09
N PRO A 153 8.92 3.65 14.59
CA PRO A 153 10.11 3.54 13.74
C PRO A 153 10.28 2.16 13.10
N VAL A 154 9.50 1.15 13.50
CA VAL A 154 9.57 -0.23 12.99
C VAL A 154 8.44 -0.51 12.00
N PHE A 155 7.23 0.02 12.23
CA PHE A 155 6.03 -0.31 11.45
C PHE A 155 5.30 0.92 10.87
N GLY A 156 5.72 2.14 11.19
CA GLY A 156 5.02 3.39 10.86
C GLY A 156 5.21 3.90 9.43
N SER A 157 6.28 3.50 8.75
CA SER A 157 6.69 4.05 7.45
C SER A 157 5.90 3.56 6.23
N ASN A 158 5.06 2.53 6.37
CA ASN A 158 4.45 1.83 5.22
C ASN A 158 2.98 2.20 4.92
N ARG A 159 2.51 3.40 5.30
CA ARG A 159 1.09 3.79 5.10
C ARG A 159 0.84 5.17 4.48
N SER A 160 1.77 5.70 3.70
CA SER A 160 1.54 6.92 2.92
C SER A 160 1.49 6.60 1.43
N GLY A 161 0.30 6.30 0.92
CA GLY A 161 0.07 6.13 -0.52
C GLY A 161 -1.18 5.31 -0.82
N ASP A 162 -2.36 5.80 -0.43
CA ASP A 162 -3.60 5.54 -1.20
C ASP A 162 -4.75 6.40 -0.64
N GLU A 163 -4.80 7.64 -1.07
CA GLU A 163 -6.04 8.43 -1.04
C GLU A 163 -6.65 8.43 -2.45
N THR A 164 -7.36 7.38 -2.84
CA THR A 164 -8.54 7.52 -3.71
C THR A 164 -9.54 6.38 -3.50
N SER A 165 -10.83 6.74 -3.56
CA SER A 165 -12.03 5.90 -3.48
C SER A 165 -12.42 5.39 -2.08
N GLY A 166 -13.37 6.11 -1.49
CA GLY A 166 -13.93 5.78 -0.18
C GLY A 166 -14.87 4.59 -0.21
N VAL A 167 -14.47 3.51 0.46
CA VAL A 167 -15.37 2.47 0.96
C VAL A 167 -15.64 2.75 2.44
N SER A 168 -16.92 2.93 2.77
CA SER A 168 -17.39 3.23 4.12
C SER A 168 -17.48 1.94 4.93
N ASN A 169 -16.45 1.62 5.73
CA ASN A 169 -16.52 0.56 6.74
C ASN A 169 -17.40 1.00 7.91
N ARG A 170 -18.70 0.69 7.84
CA ARG A 170 -19.51 0.40 9.03
C ARG A 170 -19.97 -1.06 8.92
N PRO A 171 -19.84 -1.87 9.99
CA PRO A 171 -20.57 -3.13 10.03
C PRO A 171 -22.07 -2.77 10.03
N PRO A 172 -22.91 -3.35 9.15
CA PRO A 172 -24.34 -3.23 9.35
C PRO A 172 -24.67 -3.95 10.66
N ASN A 173 -25.51 -3.31 11.48
CA ASN A 173 -26.30 -4.02 12.46
C ASN A 173 -26.87 -5.26 11.78
N ARG A 174 -26.69 -6.42 12.42
CA ARG A 174 -27.30 -7.70 12.04
C ARG A 174 -28.80 -7.47 11.83
N LYS A 175 -29.18 -7.29 10.56
CA LYS A 175 -30.53 -7.53 10.07
C LYS A 175 -30.39 -8.78 9.22
N ASP A 176 -31.14 -9.80 9.59
CA ASP A 176 -31.18 -11.12 8.97
C ASP A 176 -31.78 -11.07 7.56
N SER A 177 -31.21 -10.26 6.66
CA SER A 177 -31.73 -10.06 5.31
C SER A 177 -30.64 -9.89 4.25
N VAL A 178 -29.56 -10.68 4.31
CA VAL A 178 -28.84 -11.01 3.07
C VAL A 178 -29.55 -12.21 2.44
N GLY A 179 -30.80 -11.98 2.01
CA GLY A 179 -31.52 -12.95 1.22
C GLY A 179 -30.94 -12.99 -0.20
N ASN A 180 -30.63 -14.19 -0.70
CA ASN A 180 -30.47 -14.55 -2.11
C ASN A 180 -29.92 -13.45 -3.06
N LYS A 181 -28.71 -12.93 -2.83
CA LYS A 181 -28.06 -12.07 -3.84
C LYS A 181 -27.59 -12.92 -5.02
N ILE A 182 -27.95 -12.51 -6.24
CA ILE A 182 -27.52 -13.13 -7.49
C ILE A 182 -26.65 -12.10 -8.22
N TYR A 183 -25.43 -12.47 -8.58
CA TYR A 183 -24.46 -11.57 -9.17
C TYR A 183 -24.28 -11.86 -10.66
N HIS A 184 -23.77 -10.88 -11.41
CA HIS A 184 -23.54 -11.00 -12.84
C HIS A 184 -22.16 -11.61 -13.14
N VAL A 185 -22.13 -12.53 -14.10
CA VAL A 185 -20.88 -13.10 -14.64
C VAL A 185 -20.41 -12.26 -15.80
N ASN A 186 -19.18 -11.76 -15.73
CA ASN A 186 -18.54 -11.05 -16.83
C ASN A 186 -17.49 -11.95 -17.49
N GLN A 187 -17.54 -12.06 -18.82
CA GLN A 187 -16.51 -12.76 -19.57
C GLN A 187 -15.36 -11.79 -19.87
N VAL A 188 -14.16 -12.11 -19.41
CA VAL A 188 -12.95 -11.37 -19.75
C VAL A 188 -12.23 -12.13 -20.86
N VAL A 189 -12.29 -11.58 -22.07
CA VAL A 189 -11.54 -12.07 -23.23
C VAL A 189 -10.29 -11.22 -23.39
N ARG A 190 -9.12 -11.81 -23.10
CA ARG A 190 -7.83 -11.19 -23.39
C ARG A 190 -7.42 -11.53 -24.82
N LYS A 191 -7.43 -10.53 -25.71
CA LYS A 191 -7.09 -10.69 -27.14
C LYS A 191 -5.58 -10.60 -27.40
N ASP A 192 -4.79 -10.32 -26.37
CA ASP A 192 -3.36 -9.99 -26.38
C ASP A 192 -2.44 -11.16 -26.00
N ARG A 193 -2.98 -12.36 -25.73
CA ARG A 193 -2.20 -13.56 -25.40
C ARG A 193 -2.35 -14.65 -26.46
N GLU A 194 -1.27 -15.37 -26.77
CA GLU A 194 -1.25 -16.50 -27.73
C GLU A 194 -2.29 -17.58 -27.40
N SER A 195 -2.63 -17.77 -26.11
CA SER A 195 -3.80 -18.56 -25.69
C SER A 195 -4.96 -17.64 -25.39
N THR A 196 -5.92 -17.52 -26.31
CA THR A 196 -7.21 -16.83 -26.14
C THR A 196 -8.15 -17.59 -25.17
N LYS A 197 -7.65 -18.02 -24.00
CA LYS A 197 -8.49 -18.62 -22.97
C LYS A 197 -9.39 -17.52 -22.39
N VAL A 198 -10.69 -17.63 -22.63
CA VAL A 198 -11.71 -16.79 -22.00
C VAL A 198 -11.64 -17.04 -20.48
N ARG A 199 -11.41 -15.99 -19.69
CA ARG A 199 -11.49 -16.06 -18.23
C ARG A 199 -12.86 -15.57 -17.82
N VAL A 200 -13.60 -16.42 -17.13
CA VAL A 200 -14.87 -16.04 -16.52
C VAL A 200 -14.55 -15.33 -15.21
N VAL A 201 -14.83 -14.03 -15.13
CA VAL A 201 -14.56 -13.20 -13.94
C VAL A 201 -15.89 -12.83 -13.30
N TYR A 202 -15.90 -12.94 -11.98
CA TYR A 202 -17.06 -12.64 -11.18
C TYR A 202 -16.94 -11.24 -10.59
N ASP A 203 -17.94 -10.39 -10.82
CA ASP A 203 -17.92 -9.02 -10.32
C ASP A 203 -18.45 -8.96 -8.88
N THR A 204 -17.60 -9.32 -7.92
CA THR A 204 -17.89 -9.22 -6.48
C THR A 204 -17.89 -7.78 -5.95
N ALA A 205 -17.46 -6.82 -6.78
CA ALA A 205 -17.47 -5.39 -6.46
C ALA A 205 -18.78 -4.72 -6.88
N SER A 206 -19.62 -5.40 -7.67
CA SER A 206 -20.94 -4.94 -8.05
C SER A 206 -21.80 -4.67 -6.81
N LYS A 207 -22.38 -3.48 -6.74
CA LYS A 207 -23.17 -3.02 -5.59
C LYS A 207 -24.65 -3.19 -5.87
N CYS A 208 -25.34 -3.88 -4.98
CA CYS A 208 -26.79 -3.89 -4.90
C CYS A 208 -27.19 -3.13 -3.63
N GLU A 209 -28.07 -2.14 -3.75
CA GLU A 209 -28.46 -1.24 -2.65
C GLU A 209 -27.25 -0.60 -1.95
N GLY A 210 -26.19 -0.30 -2.71
CA GLY A 210 -24.97 0.31 -2.21
C GLY A 210 -23.97 -0.63 -1.52
N VAL A 211 -24.25 -1.94 -1.45
CA VAL A 211 -23.40 -2.95 -0.79
C VAL A 211 -23.01 -4.07 -1.75
N SER A 212 -21.71 -4.30 -1.90
CA SER A 212 -21.12 -5.41 -2.67
C SER A 212 -20.73 -6.59 -1.76
N LEU A 213 -20.38 -7.73 -2.35
CA LEU A 213 -19.86 -8.88 -1.59
C LEU A 213 -18.52 -8.54 -0.94
N ASN A 214 -17.66 -7.84 -1.67
CA ASN A 214 -16.37 -7.37 -1.19
C ASN A 214 -16.49 -6.39 0.01
N ASP A 215 -17.62 -5.67 0.16
CA ASP A 215 -17.83 -4.74 1.27
C ASP A 215 -18.16 -5.45 2.61
N VAL A 216 -18.67 -6.68 2.55
CA VAL A 216 -19.16 -7.42 3.73
C VAL A 216 -18.29 -8.61 4.09
N ILE A 217 -17.42 -9.05 3.20
CA ILE A 217 -16.45 -10.11 3.47
C ILE A 217 -15.24 -9.54 4.21
N TYR A 218 -14.76 -10.30 5.20
CA TYR A 218 -13.54 -9.98 5.91
C TYR A 218 -12.32 -10.39 5.07
N ASN A 219 -11.47 -9.42 4.70
CA ASN A 219 -10.35 -9.63 3.77
C ASN A 219 -9.18 -10.46 4.31
N GLY A 220 -9.16 -10.74 5.62
CA GLY A 220 -8.02 -11.38 6.26
C GLY A 220 -6.76 -10.48 6.34
N PRO A 221 -5.74 -10.90 7.11
CA PRO A 221 -4.43 -10.25 7.12
C PRO A 221 -3.65 -10.53 5.82
N LYS A 222 -2.67 -9.67 5.51
CA LYS A 222 -1.71 -9.91 4.41
C LYS A 222 -0.76 -11.05 4.80
N LEU A 223 -0.78 -12.15 4.04
CA LEU A 223 0.12 -13.30 4.20
C LEU A 223 1.17 -13.42 3.09
N GLN A 224 1.14 -12.50 2.13
CA GLN A 224 2.05 -12.46 0.97
C GLN A 224 3.47 -12.24 1.45
N ASN A 225 4.39 -13.08 0.97
CA ASN A 225 5.81 -12.78 1.07
C ASN A 225 6.11 -11.47 0.33
N ASP A 226 7.12 -10.76 0.80
CA ASP A 226 7.56 -9.56 0.11
C ASP A 226 8.19 -9.95 -1.24
N LEU A 227 7.77 -9.27 -2.32
CA LEU A 227 8.28 -9.57 -3.65
C LEU A 227 9.78 -9.33 -3.75
N PHE A 228 10.31 -8.30 -3.08
CA PHE A 228 11.74 -8.03 -3.02
C PHE A 228 12.48 -9.21 -2.39
N ASP A 229 11.99 -9.73 -1.27
CA ASP A 229 12.63 -10.85 -0.56
C ASP A 229 12.64 -12.13 -1.41
N VAL A 230 11.54 -12.42 -2.11
CA VAL A 230 11.46 -13.58 -3.01
C VAL A 230 12.41 -13.41 -4.21
N LEU A 231 12.46 -12.22 -4.81
CA LEU A 231 13.34 -11.90 -5.93
C LEU A 231 14.81 -11.83 -5.53
N ILE A 232 15.15 -11.45 -4.31
CA ILE A 232 16.51 -11.60 -3.76
C ILE A 232 16.79 -13.07 -3.48
N GLY A 233 15.82 -13.82 -2.96
CA GLY A 233 15.92 -15.25 -2.66
C GLY A 233 16.32 -16.09 -3.86
N ILE A 234 15.70 -15.86 -5.02
CA ILE A 234 16.07 -16.56 -6.26
C ILE A 234 17.48 -16.20 -6.74
N ARG A 235 18.09 -15.11 -6.26
CA ARG A 235 19.46 -14.71 -6.63
C ARG A 235 20.55 -15.37 -5.79
N ARG A 236 20.20 -16.02 -4.68
CA ARG A 236 21.16 -16.45 -3.63
C ARG A 236 22.05 -17.62 -4.01
N ARG A 237 21.61 -18.54 -4.87
CA ARG A 237 22.34 -19.79 -5.17
C ARG A 237 22.47 -20.05 -6.67
N PRO A 238 23.38 -20.93 -7.13
CA PRO A 238 23.67 -21.13 -8.55
C PRO A 238 22.54 -21.74 -9.37
N ILE A 239 21.72 -22.64 -8.81
CA ILE A 239 20.67 -23.32 -9.57
C ILE A 239 19.32 -22.74 -9.19
N ALA A 240 18.65 -22.06 -10.12
CA ALA A 240 17.30 -21.54 -9.92
C ALA A 240 16.24 -22.51 -10.44
N LEU A 241 15.08 -22.52 -9.79
CA LEU A 241 13.90 -23.29 -10.17
C LEU A 241 12.66 -22.44 -9.91
N ILE A 242 11.82 -22.29 -10.93
CA ILE A 242 10.56 -21.57 -10.88
C ILE A 242 9.43 -22.49 -11.33
N CYS A 243 8.27 -22.37 -10.68
CA CYS A 243 7.02 -22.93 -11.16
C CYS A 243 5.82 -22.05 -10.78
N ASP A 244 4.74 -22.22 -11.53
CA ASP A 244 3.45 -21.56 -11.33
C ASP A 244 2.40 -22.58 -10.88
N ILE A 245 1.49 -22.19 -9.99
CA ILE A 245 0.39 -23.03 -9.53
C ILE A 245 -0.84 -22.78 -10.40
N SER A 246 -1.26 -23.80 -11.15
CA SER A 246 -2.40 -23.65 -12.05
C SER A 246 -3.73 -23.54 -11.32
N GLU A 247 -4.46 -22.46 -11.59
CA GLU A 247 -5.86 -22.27 -11.18
C GLU A 247 -6.10 -22.45 -9.68
N MET A 248 -5.16 -21.97 -8.85
CA MET A 248 -5.13 -22.19 -7.40
C MET A 248 -6.47 -21.90 -6.70
N TYR A 249 -7.15 -20.81 -7.04
CA TYR A 249 -8.43 -20.44 -6.42
C TYR A 249 -9.52 -21.49 -6.68
N LEU A 250 -9.58 -22.04 -7.89
CA LEU A 250 -10.60 -23.02 -8.29
C LEU A 250 -10.38 -24.38 -7.65
N GLN A 251 -9.22 -24.64 -7.03
CA GLN A 251 -8.97 -25.85 -6.27
C GLN A 251 -9.53 -25.78 -4.84
N ILE A 252 -9.84 -24.59 -4.34
CA ILE A 252 -10.26 -24.38 -2.95
C ILE A 252 -11.78 -24.39 -2.85
N GLN A 253 -12.33 -25.30 -2.03
CA GLN A 253 -13.77 -25.42 -1.84
C GLN A 253 -14.33 -24.32 -0.92
N LEU A 254 -15.48 -23.79 -1.29
CA LEU A 254 -16.28 -22.97 -0.39
C LEU A 254 -17.07 -23.87 0.57
N ALA A 255 -17.15 -23.45 1.84
CA ALA A 255 -18.04 -24.02 2.83
C ALA A 255 -19.48 -24.01 2.29
N LYS A 256 -20.24 -25.09 2.52
CA LYS A 256 -21.56 -25.27 1.87
C LYS A 256 -22.52 -24.15 2.23
N GLU A 257 -22.38 -23.63 3.43
CA GLU A 257 -23.19 -22.57 4.02
C GLU A 257 -22.95 -21.23 3.29
N ASP A 258 -21.71 -20.99 2.86
CA ASP A 258 -21.31 -19.75 2.20
C ASP A 258 -21.63 -19.71 0.71
N ARG A 259 -21.80 -20.88 0.05
CA ARG A 259 -22.04 -20.98 -1.42
C ARG A 259 -23.24 -20.16 -1.90
N THR A 260 -24.25 -20.03 -1.05
CA THR A 260 -25.46 -19.25 -1.34
C THR A 260 -25.17 -17.76 -1.58
N MET A 261 -24.05 -17.26 -1.05
CA MET A 261 -23.56 -15.89 -1.24
C MET A 261 -22.78 -15.71 -2.55
N PHE A 262 -22.45 -16.81 -3.24
CA PHE A 262 -21.71 -16.84 -4.51
C PHE A 262 -22.59 -17.32 -5.65
N ARG A 263 -23.84 -16.83 -5.70
CA ARG A 263 -24.76 -17.13 -6.78
C ARG A 263 -24.51 -16.26 -8.00
N PHE A 264 -24.77 -16.81 -9.16
CA PHE A 264 -24.70 -16.07 -10.40
C PHE A 264 -25.81 -16.44 -11.36
N MET A 265 -26.21 -15.46 -12.17
CA MET A 265 -27.18 -15.65 -13.22
C MET A 265 -26.45 -15.95 -14.53
N TRP A 266 -26.85 -17.02 -15.21
CA TRP A 266 -26.36 -17.36 -16.55
C TRP A 266 -27.52 -17.34 -17.54
N ARG A 267 -27.29 -16.70 -18.68
CA ARG A 267 -28.21 -16.70 -19.82
C ARG A 267 -27.49 -17.32 -21.00
N ASP A 268 -28.06 -18.37 -21.55
CA ASP A 268 -27.58 -18.94 -22.80
C ASP A 268 -27.94 -17.98 -23.96
N PRO A 269 -26.98 -17.55 -24.80
CA PRO A 269 -27.26 -16.66 -25.91
C PRO A 269 -28.01 -17.34 -27.08
N VAL A 270 -28.06 -18.67 -27.12
CA VAL A 270 -28.66 -19.46 -28.21
C VAL A 270 -30.09 -19.91 -27.87
N GLU A 271 -30.37 -20.15 -26.59
CA GLU A 271 -31.71 -20.54 -26.14
C GLU A 271 -32.55 -19.31 -25.70
N THR A 272 -33.80 -19.20 -26.17
CA THR A 272 -34.82 -18.24 -25.68
C THR A 272 -35.35 -18.57 -24.27
N VAL A 273 -34.56 -19.27 -23.47
CA VAL A 273 -34.94 -19.79 -22.16
C VAL A 273 -34.67 -18.74 -21.07
N GLU A 274 -35.49 -18.78 -20.02
CA GLU A 274 -35.30 -17.99 -18.81
C GLU A 274 -33.88 -18.17 -18.22
N SER A 275 -33.35 -17.09 -17.65
CA SER A 275 -32.03 -17.10 -17.03
C SER A 275 -31.96 -18.10 -15.86
N LYS A 276 -30.93 -18.94 -15.84
CA LYS A 276 -30.69 -19.93 -14.78
C LYS A 276 -29.79 -19.35 -13.70
N ILE A 277 -30.01 -19.75 -12.45
CA ILE A 277 -29.18 -19.36 -11.31
C ILE A 277 -28.30 -20.53 -10.92
N TYR A 278 -27.00 -20.28 -10.78
CA TYR A 278 -25.99 -21.23 -10.38
C TYR A 278 -25.29 -20.77 -9.10
N GLU A 279 -24.67 -21.70 -8.37
CA GLU A 279 -23.85 -21.45 -7.18
C GLU A 279 -22.41 -21.89 -7.44
N PHE A 280 -21.44 -21.07 -7.03
CA PHE A 280 -20.05 -21.51 -7.03
C PHE A 280 -19.75 -22.45 -5.85
N ASN A 281 -19.03 -23.53 -6.15
CA ASN A 281 -18.55 -24.49 -5.14
C ASN A 281 -17.11 -24.21 -4.70
N ARG A 282 -16.44 -23.24 -5.34
CA ARG A 282 -15.01 -22.97 -5.25
C ARG A 282 -14.77 -21.47 -5.12
N VAL A 283 -13.60 -21.08 -4.61
CA VAL A 283 -13.20 -19.67 -4.56
C VAL A 283 -13.11 -19.10 -5.97
N VAL A 284 -13.65 -17.89 -6.17
CA VAL A 284 -13.79 -17.25 -7.48
C VAL A 284 -12.81 -16.10 -7.67
N PHE A 285 -12.46 -15.82 -8.93
CA PHE A 285 -11.72 -14.62 -9.31
C PHE A 285 -12.56 -13.36 -9.09
N GLY A 286 -11.90 -12.26 -8.71
CA GLY A 286 -12.54 -10.97 -8.38
C GLY A 286 -12.82 -10.76 -6.89
N LEU A 287 -12.84 -11.85 -6.13
CA LEU A 287 -13.02 -11.82 -4.68
C LEU A 287 -11.80 -11.22 -3.97
N ASN A 288 -12.01 -10.18 -3.15
CA ASN A 288 -10.93 -9.48 -2.45
C ASN A 288 -10.19 -10.33 -1.40
N VAL A 289 -10.86 -11.31 -0.80
CA VAL A 289 -10.28 -12.26 0.17
C VAL A 289 -9.61 -13.48 -0.50
N ALA A 290 -9.78 -13.68 -1.81
CA ALA A 290 -9.19 -14.84 -2.50
C ALA A 290 -7.67 -14.98 -2.32
N PRO A 291 -6.87 -13.89 -2.38
CA PRO A 291 -5.43 -13.97 -2.10
C PRO A 291 -5.13 -14.53 -0.71
N PHE A 292 -5.82 -14.04 0.33
CA PHE A 292 -5.66 -14.53 1.70
C PHE A 292 -6.03 -16.01 1.82
N ILE A 293 -7.21 -16.41 1.31
CA ILE A 293 -7.67 -17.80 1.36
C ILE A 293 -6.67 -18.73 0.68
N SER A 294 -6.19 -18.34 -0.50
CA SER A 294 -5.25 -19.17 -1.24
C SER A 294 -3.95 -19.37 -0.48
N GLN A 295 -3.39 -18.30 0.08
CA GLN A 295 -2.13 -18.36 0.80
C GLN A 295 -2.22 -19.10 2.11
N ILE A 296 -3.30 -18.93 2.87
CA ILE A 296 -3.44 -19.70 4.10
C ILE A 296 -3.55 -21.20 3.78
N VAL A 297 -4.29 -21.57 2.73
CA VAL A 297 -4.40 -22.97 2.30
C VAL A 297 -3.04 -23.52 1.87
N THR A 298 -2.27 -22.78 1.06
CA THR A 298 -0.96 -23.25 0.61
C THR A 298 0.06 -23.33 1.75
N GLN A 299 0.09 -22.33 2.63
CA GLN A 299 1.00 -22.32 3.78
C GLN A 299 0.63 -23.37 4.82
N GLU A 300 -0.65 -23.62 5.09
CA GLU A 300 -1.08 -24.71 5.98
C GLU A 300 -0.76 -26.08 5.39
N ASN A 301 -0.93 -26.27 4.07
CA ASN A 301 -0.52 -27.49 3.40
C ASN A 301 1.00 -27.72 3.53
N ALA A 302 1.80 -26.67 3.39
CA ALA A 302 3.24 -26.69 3.61
C ALA A 302 3.62 -27.03 5.07
N ARG A 303 2.95 -26.41 6.05
CA ARG A 303 3.18 -26.69 7.48
C ARG A 303 2.83 -28.13 7.84
N LYS A 304 1.71 -28.64 7.33
CA LYS A 304 1.22 -29.99 7.61
C LYS A 304 2.16 -31.07 7.11
N HIS A 305 2.74 -30.91 5.92
CA HIS A 305 3.61 -31.92 5.31
C HIS A 305 5.09 -31.55 5.37
N LYS A 306 5.49 -30.67 6.30
CA LYS A 306 6.87 -30.19 6.46
C LYS A 306 7.86 -31.31 6.75
N GLU A 307 7.44 -32.34 7.47
CA GLU A 307 8.30 -33.47 7.82
C GLU A 307 8.56 -34.38 6.61
N GLU A 308 7.56 -34.56 5.75
CA GLU A 308 7.64 -35.38 4.54
C GLU A 308 8.38 -34.67 3.39
N TYR A 309 8.11 -33.37 3.22
CA TYR A 309 8.62 -32.55 2.11
C TYR A 309 9.27 -31.25 2.62
N PRO A 310 10.39 -31.34 3.35
CA PRO A 310 10.98 -30.20 4.05
C PRO A 310 11.48 -29.09 3.12
N CYS A 311 12.06 -29.43 1.97
CA CYS A 311 12.58 -28.44 1.02
C CYS A 311 11.41 -27.71 0.32
N ALA A 312 10.37 -28.45 -0.08
CA ALA A 312 9.17 -27.85 -0.65
C ALA A 312 8.41 -26.98 0.35
N ALA A 313 8.24 -27.44 1.59
CA ALA A 313 7.56 -26.67 2.62
C ALA A 313 8.28 -25.34 2.91
N GLU A 314 9.61 -25.34 2.98
CA GLU A 314 10.38 -24.11 3.12
C GLU A 314 10.22 -23.18 1.90
N ALA A 315 10.29 -23.73 0.68
CA ALA A 315 10.06 -22.97 -0.55
C ALA A 315 8.67 -22.30 -0.57
N VAL A 316 7.61 -23.03 -0.23
CA VAL A 316 6.25 -22.48 -0.21
C VAL A 316 6.09 -21.38 0.84
N LEU A 317 6.70 -21.56 2.00
CA LEU A 317 6.58 -20.58 3.09
C LEU A 317 7.39 -19.31 2.84
N LYS A 318 8.56 -19.39 2.21
CA LYS A 318 9.51 -18.26 2.11
C LYS A 318 9.75 -17.72 0.71
N SER A 319 9.40 -18.49 -0.32
CA SER A 319 9.84 -18.24 -1.70
C SER A 319 8.69 -18.32 -2.72
N THR A 320 7.45 -18.39 -2.24
CA THR A 320 6.25 -18.26 -3.08
C THR A 320 5.69 -16.85 -2.96
N TYR A 321 5.48 -16.21 -4.09
CA TYR A 321 4.76 -14.95 -4.23
C TYR A 321 3.47 -15.19 -5.02
N MET A 322 2.33 -15.11 -4.34
CA MET A 322 1.03 -15.47 -4.92
C MET A 322 1.00 -16.92 -5.42
N ASP A 323 0.99 -17.13 -6.74
CA ASP A 323 1.00 -18.41 -7.45
C ASP A 323 2.40 -18.83 -7.93
N ASP A 324 3.37 -17.92 -7.96
CA ASP A 324 4.74 -18.17 -8.41
C ASP A 324 5.66 -18.61 -7.28
N THR A 325 6.23 -19.81 -7.39
CA THR A 325 7.29 -20.29 -6.50
C THR A 325 8.65 -20.11 -7.17
N MET A 326 9.54 -19.35 -6.55
CA MET A 326 10.82 -18.92 -7.12
C MET A 326 11.96 -19.20 -6.15
N VAL A 327 12.73 -20.26 -6.40
CA VAL A 327 13.75 -20.74 -5.46
C VAL A 327 15.11 -20.85 -6.14
N SER A 328 16.18 -20.67 -5.37
CA SER A 328 17.52 -21.07 -5.80
C SER A 328 18.18 -22.00 -4.78
N VAL A 329 18.90 -23.01 -5.28
CA VAL A 329 19.57 -24.06 -4.49
C VAL A 329 21.01 -24.27 -4.97
N GLU A 330 21.81 -24.95 -4.14
CA GLU A 330 23.26 -25.04 -4.33
C GLU A 330 23.68 -25.91 -5.51
N ASN A 331 22.92 -26.95 -5.84
CA ASN A 331 23.30 -27.95 -6.85
C ASN A 331 22.07 -28.61 -7.51
N ILE A 332 22.35 -29.40 -8.55
CA ILE A 332 21.34 -30.05 -9.40
C ILE A 332 20.56 -31.10 -8.60
N GLU A 333 21.20 -31.86 -7.73
CA GLU A 333 20.56 -32.89 -6.92
C GLU A 333 19.48 -32.30 -6.01
N LYS A 334 19.78 -31.18 -5.34
CA LYS A 334 18.80 -30.46 -4.52
C LYS A 334 17.68 -29.87 -5.36
N ALA A 335 17.97 -29.38 -6.57
CA ALA A 335 16.94 -28.81 -7.45
C ALA A 335 15.96 -29.89 -7.93
N VAL A 336 16.46 -31.06 -8.32
CA VAL A 336 15.63 -32.20 -8.73
C VAL A 336 14.82 -32.72 -7.55
N LYS A 337 15.43 -32.84 -6.35
CA LYS A 337 14.71 -33.19 -5.13
C LYS A 337 13.59 -32.19 -4.83
N LEU A 338 13.88 -30.89 -4.90
CA LEU A 338 12.91 -29.83 -4.66
C LEU A 338 11.75 -29.88 -5.68
N TYR A 339 12.03 -30.15 -6.95
CA TYR A 339 11.01 -30.35 -7.98
C TYR A 339 10.03 -31.47 -7.58
N HIS A 340 10.54 -32.65 -7.21
CA HIS A 340 9.71 -33.77 -6.79
C HIS A 340 8.91 -33.45 -5.54
N GLU A 341 9.56 -32.92 -4.50
CA GLU A 341 8.88 -32.55 -3.26
C GLU A 341 7.79 -31.50 -3.49
N LEU A 342 8.02 -30.47 -4.32
CA LEU A 342 7.01 -29.46 -4.63
C LEU A 342 5.82 -30.08 -5.35
N ARG A 343 6.06 -30.96 -6.32
CA ARG A 343 4.99 -31.64 -7.05
C ARG A 343 4.11 -32.47 -6.11
N GLU A 344 4.71 -33.26 -5.23
CA GLU A 344 3.97 -34.09 -4.28
C GLU A 344 3.24 -33.22 -3.23
N LEU A 345 3.91 -32.21 -2.68
CA LEU A 345 3.33 -31.29 -1.71
C LEU A 345 2.10 -30.58 -2.28
N TRP A 346 2.19 -30.02 -3.49
CA TRP A 346 1.05 -29.40 -4.17
C TRP A 346 -0.04 -30.41 -4.51
N GLY A 347 0.35 -31.63 -4.88
CA GLY A 347 -0.56 -32.76 -5.11
C GLY A 347 -1.45 -33.08 -3.90
N GLN A 348 -0.92 -32.97 -2.66
CA GLN A 348 -1.71 -33.16 -1.44
C GLN A 348 -2.86 -32.15 -1.30
N ALA A 349 -2.73 -30.97 -1.90
CA ALA A 349 -3.78 -29.94 -1.94
C ALA A 349 -4.68 -30.02 -3.18
N GLY A 350 -4.50 -31.03 -4.03
CA GLY A 350 -5.17 -31.12 -5.33
C GLY A 350 -4.72 -30.04 -6.33
N MET A 351 -3.56 -29.43 -6.09
CA MET A 351 -2.99 -28.38 -6.92
C MET A 351 -1.91 -28.95 -7.83
N GLU A 352 -1.77 -28.38 -9.03
CA GLU A 352 -0.79 -28.82 -10.01
C GLU A 352 0.18 -27.69 -10.34
N ALA A 353 1.47 -27.93 -10.07
CA ALA A 353 2.54 -27.03 -10.44
C ALA A 353 2.93 -27.22 -11.92
N LYS A 354 2.87 -26.14 -12.70
CA LYS A 354 3.18 -26.08 -14.14
C LYS A 354 4.18 -24.97 -14.42
N LYS A 355 4.48 -24.79 -15.70
CA LYS A 355 5.39 -23.75 -16.21
C LYS A 355 6.75 -23.78 -15.51
N TRP A 356 7.28 -24.98 -15.35
CA TRP A 356 8.58 -25.19 -14.76
C TRP A 356 9.68 -24.59 -15.63
N LEU A 357 10.63 -23.92 -14.97
CA LEU A 357 11.80 -23.32 -15.59
C LEU A 357 12.99 -23.39 -14.63
N SER A 358 14.19 -23.67 -15.14
CA SER A 358 15.42 -23.76 -14.34
C SER A 358 16.62 -23.20 -15.12
N SER A 359 17.61 -22.65 -14.40
CA SER A 359 18.89 -22.25 -15.00
C SER A 359 19.74 -23.44 -15.45
N SER A 360 19.41 -24.67 -15.02
CA SER A 360 20.16 -25.88 -15.39
C SER A 360 19.41 -26.75 -16.38
N LYS A 361 20.06 -27.03 -17.52
CA LYS A 361 19.55 -27.98 -18.53
C LYS A 361 19.36 -29.39 -17.94
N GLN A 362 20.25 -29.82 -17.05
CA GLN A 362 20.15 -31.14 -16.40
C GLN A 362 18.93 -31.24 -15.49
N VAL A 363 18.56 -30.15 -14.79
CA VAL A 363 17.32 -30.11 -13.99
C VAL A 363 16.11 -30.15 -14.92
N MET A 364 16.14 -29.37 -16.01
CA MET A 364 15.05 -29.35 -16.98
C MET A 364 14.82 -30.72 -17.63
N GLU A 365 15.87 -31.50 -17.89
CA GLU A 365 15.77 -32.86 -18.44
C GLU A 365 14.96 -33.82 -17.54
N GLN A 366 14.94 -33.61 -16.23
CA GLN A 366 14.17 -34.43 -15.28
C GLN A 366 12.68 -34.08 -15.22
N ILE A 367 12.26 -32.94 -15.77
CA ILE A 367 10.88 -32.46 -15.70
C ILE A 367 10.15 -32.84 -17.00
N PRO A 368 8.92 -33.38 -17.00
CA PRO A 368 8.19 -33.69 -18.25
C PRO A 368 7.99 -32.45 -19.15
N GLN A 369 8.09 -32.62 -20.48
CA GLN A 369 8.07 -31.48 -21.43
C GLN A 369 6.77 -30.66 -21.37
N GLU A 370 5.65 -31.32 -21.14
CA GLU A 370 4.31 -30.73 -21.02
C GLU A 370 4.16 -29.79 -19.82
N LEU A 371 5.07 -29.88 -18.85
CA LEU A 371 5.08 -29.03 -17.67
C LEU A 371 6.06 -27.84 -17.78
N ARG A 372 6.89 -27.77 -18.83
CA ARG A 372 7.96 -26.77 -19.01
C ARG A 372 7.46 -25.51 -19.75
N VAL A 373 8.17 -24.39 -19.58
CA VAL A 373 8.07 -23.19 -20.43
C VAL A 373 9.46 -22.74 -20.90
N LYS A 374 9.52 -21.82 -21.88
CA LYS A 374 10.80 -21.27 -22.39
C LYS A 374 11.26 -20.00 -21.65
N GLU A 375 10.32 -19.18 -21.18
CA GLU A 375 10.58 -17.91 -20.50
C GLU A 375 9.43 -17.62 -19.51
N VAL A 376 9.74 -16.94 -18.39
CA VAL A 376 8.75 -16.52 -17.38
C VAL A 376 8.89 -15.02 -17.11
N ASN A 377 7.77 -14.30 -17.13
CA ASN A 377 7.69 -12.91 -16.69
C ASN A 377 7.38 -12.90 -15.18
N LEU A 378 8.29 -12.38 -14.35
CA LEU A 378 8.24 -12.51 -12.89
C LEU A 378 7.32 -11.47 -12.23
N THR A 379 6.76 -10.55 -13.00
CA THR A 379 6.04 -9.39 -12.48
C THR A 379 4.65 -9.21 -13.08
N GLU A 380 4.18 -10.16 -13.89
CA GLU A 380 2.85 -10.13 -14.50
C GLU A 380 1.75 -10.56 -13.51
N ASN A 381 1.51 -9.75 -12.47
CA ASN A 381 0.32 -9.90 -11.64
C ASN A 381 -0.86 -9.14 -12.25
N GLU A 382 -1.97 -9.84 -12.43
CA GLU A 382 -3.11 -9.41 -13.25
C GLU A 382 -3.82 -8.15 -12.73
N LEU A 383 -3.58 -7.02 -13.39
CA LEU A 383 -4.54 -5.91 -13.59
C LEU A 383 -4.22 -5.24 -14.95
N PRO A 384 -5.22 -4.75 -15.70
CA PRO A 384 -5.00 -4.14 -17.01
C PRO A 384 -4.51 -2.71 -16.79
N SER A 385 -3.21 -2.52 -16.68
CA SER A 385 -2.61 -1.19 -16.76
C SER A 385 -1.35 -1.27 -17.60
N VAL A 386 -1.47 -0.74 -18.83
CA VAL A 386 -0.40 -0.27 -19.72
C VAL A 386 0.92 -1.01 -19.56
N SER A 387 1.16 -2.00 -20.42
CA SER A 387 2.46 -2.63 -20.71
C SER A 387 3.62 -2.05 -19.91
N THR A 388 3.75 -2.50 -18.66
CA THR A 388 4.82 -2.06 -17.79
C THR A 388 6.08 -2.80 -18.20
N LEU A 389 7.24 -2.16 -18.04
CA LEU A 389 8.54 -2.81 -18.12
C LEU A 389 8.63 -3.84 -17.02
N GLY A 390 8.25 -5.07 -17.35
CA GLY A 390 8.31 -6.20 -16.43
C GLY A 390 9.73 -6.76 -16.31
N LEU A 391 10.04 -7.32 -15.15
CA LEU A 391 11.24 -8.10 -14.92
C LEU A 391 11.02 -9.50 -15.46
N SER A 392 11.77 -9.89 -16.50
CA SER A 392 11.77 -11.23 -17.09
C SER A 392 13.05 -11.96 -16.69
N TRP A 393 13.00 -13.28 -16.55
CA TRP A 393 14.19 -14.10 -16.34
C TRP A 393 14.42 -15.05 -17.51
N ALA A 394 15.59 -14.93 -18.13
CA ALA A 394 16.00 -15.78 -19.24
C ALA A 394 16.87 -16.92 -18.70
N ALA A 395 16.23 -18.03 -18.34
CA ALA A 395 16.86 -19.09 -17.58
C ALA A 395 18.07 -19.75 -18.26
N GLU A 396 18.06 -19.90 -19.59
CA GLU A 396 19.19 -20.52 -20.30
C GLU A 396 20.49 -19.71 -20.18
N GLN A 397 20.39 -18.39 -20.15
CA GLN A 397 21.56 -17.51 -19.99
C GLN A 397 21.75 -17.04 -18.53
N ASP A 398 20.78 -17.35 -17.68
CA ASP A 398 20.73 -17.01 -16.26
C ASP A 398 20.86 -15.51 -15.91
N HIS A 399 20.26 -14.65 -16.73
CA HIS A 399 20.13 -13.22 -16.46
C HIS A 399 18.67 -12.75 -16.38
N PHE A 400 18.47 -11.67 -15.64
CA PHE A 400 17.28 -10.85 -15.76
C PHE A 400 17.35 -9.96 -17.00
N LYS A 401 16.18 -9.78 -17.63
CA LYS A 401 15.92 -8.86 -18.74
C LYS A 401 14.72 -7.99 -18.40
N PHE A 402 14.60 -6.86 -19.07
CA PHE A 402 13.47 -5.96 -18.92
C PHE A 402 12.67 -5.95 -20.23
N LYS A 403 11.37 -6.21 -20.15
CA LYS A 403 10.52 -6.23 -21.35
C LYS A 403 10.04 -4.82 -21.66
N THR A 404 10.55 -4.20 -22.72
CA THR A 404 10.01 -2.94 -23.23
C THR A 404 8.83 -3.26 -24.14
N SER A 405 7.69 -2.59 -23.94
CA SER A 405 6.75 -2.46 -25.05
C SER A 405 7.30 -1.43 -26.02
N ALA A 406 7.05 -1.64 -27.33
CA ALA A 406 7.39 -0.65 -28.34
C ALA A 406 6.83 0.71 -27.89
N VAL A 407 7.73 1.68 -27.68
CA VAL A 407 7.31 3.00 -27.28
C VAL A 407 6.74 3.61 -28.55
N ARG A 408 5.42 3.74 -28.62
CA ARG A 408 4.79 4.53 -29.69
C ARG A 408 5.59 5.83 -29.78
N GLU A 409 6.09 6.15 -30.98
CA GLU A 409 6.79 7.41 -31.22
C GLU A 409 5.96 8.55 -30.62
N VAL A 410 6.53 9.20 -29.61
CA VAL A 410 5.89 10.31 -28.93
C VAL A 410 6.36 11.57 -29.63
N HIS A 411 5.44 12.25 -30.32
CA HIS A 411 5.74 13.52 -30.93
C HIS A 411 5.95 14.59 -29.86
N LYS A 412 6.76 15.61 -30.17
CA LYS A 412 7.11 16.68 -29.24
C LYS A 412 5.87 17.40 -28.69
N GLU A 413 4.84 17.53 -29.53
CA GLU A 413 3.55 18.15 -29.24
C GLU A 413 2.69 17.34 -28.26
N GLU A 414 3.04 16.09 -27.96
CA GLU A 414 2.31 15.22 -27.04
C GLU A 414 2.98 15.12 -25.66
N LEU A 415 4.16 15.72 -25.48
CA LEU A 415 4.96 15.63 -24.25
C LEU A 415 4.36 16.48 -23.14
N THR A 416 3.45 15.88 -22.36
CA THR A 416 2.84 16.51 -21.17
C THR A 416 3.43 15.97 -19.87
N LYS A 417 3.31 16.73 -18.78
CA LYS A 417 3.69 16.26 -17.43
C LYS A 417 3.02 14.93 -17.08
N ARG A 418 1.73 14.76 -17.42
CA ARG A 418 0.99 13.52 -17.22
C ARG A 418 1.61 12.35 -17.98
N LEU A 419 2.02 12.57 -19.23
CA LEU A 419 2.65 11.53 -20.04
C LEU A 419 3.99 11.10 -19.44
N VAL A 420 4.84 12.04 -19.02
CA VAL A 420 6.12 11.75 -18.37
C VAL A 420 5.93 10.89 -17.13
N LEU A 421 5.01 11.29 -16.24
CA LEU A 421 4.69 10.50 -15.04
C LEU A 421 4.18 9.10 -15.41
N SER A 422 3.33 9.00 -16.42
CA SER A 422 2.83 7.71 -16.90
C SER A 422 3.97 6.82 -17.40
N LYS A 423 4.91 7.36 -18.17
CA LYS A 423 6.08 6.62 -18.65
C LYS A 423 7.01 6.20 -17.52
N ILE A 424 7.30 7.06 -16.54
CA ILE A 424 8.07 6.67 -15.34
C ILE A 424 7.39 5.52 -14.62
N SER A 425 6.07 5.59 -14.46
CA SER A 425 5.27 4.56 -13.78
C SER A 425 5.23 3.23 -14.54
N THR A 426 5.54 3.21 -15.84
CA THR A 426 5.69 1.95 -16.58
C THR A 426 6.95 1.19 -16.20
N VAL A 427 7.98 1.83 -15.63
CA VAL A 427 9.20 1.14 -15.23
C VAL A 427 8.98 0.40 -13.90
N PHE A 428 8.69 -0.90 -13.95
CA PHE A 428 8.54 -1.73 -12.76
C PHE A 428 9.88 -2.40 -12.39
N ASP A 429 10.58 -1.80 -11.43
CA ASP A 429 11.91 -2.22 -11.01
C ASP A 429 11.96 -2.56 -9.51
N PRO A 430 11.42 -3.74 -9.12
CA PRO A 430 11.31 -4.10 -7.71
C PRO A 430 12.68 -4.25 -7.03
N LEU A 431 13.75 -4.57 -7.77
CA LEU A 431 15.09 -4.76 -7.24
C LEU A 431 16.00 -3.53 -7.39
N GLY A 432 15.54 -2.47 -8.06
CA GLY A 432 16.29 -1.24 -8.21
C GLY A 432 17.41 -1.26 -9.27
N PHE A 433 17.42 -2.22 -10.20
CA PHE A 433 18.45 -2.33 -11.26
C PHE A 433 18.44 -1.16 -12.24
N LEU A 434 17.26 -0.62 -12.52
CA LEU A 434 17.00 0.50 -13.40
C LEU A 434 16.90 1.83 -12.63
N SER A 435 17.23 1.84 -11.33
CA SER A 435 17.19 3.05 -10.50
C SER A 435 17.88 4.26 -11.14
N PRO A 436 19.08 4.16 -11.75
CA PRO A 436 19.71 5.31 -12.39
C PRO A 436 18.83 5.95 -13.47
N PHE A 437 18.19 5.13 -14.29
CA PHE A 437 17.30 5.57 -15.35
C PHE A 437 15.99 6.15 -14.80
N VAL A 438 15.39 5.51 -13.80
CA VAL A 438 14.15 5.97 -13.15
C VAL A 438 14.37 7.30 -12.41
N ILE A 439 15.53 7.46 -11.76
CA ILE A 439 15.91 8.70 -11.07
C ILE A 439 16.03 9.86 -12.07
N GLN A 440 16.64 9.65 -13.24
CA GLN A 440 16.69 10.67 -14.29
C GLN A 440 15.28 11.13 -14.69
N GLY A 441 14.36 10.19 -14.93
CA GLY A 441 12.96 10.53 -15.21
C GLY A 441 12.31 11.33 -14.08
N LYS A 442 12.54 10.96 -12.82
CA LYS A 442 12.02 11.70 -11.65
C LYS A 442 12.60 13.10 -11.51
N ILE A 443 13.88 13.30 -11.83
CA ILE A 443 14.53 14.62 -11.87
C ILE A 443 13.87 15.47 -12.96
N LEU A 444 13.70 14.94 -14.17
CA LEU A 444 13.01 15.64 -15.26
C LEU A 444 11.57 16.01 -14.88
N LEU A 445 10.83 15.09 -14.25
CA LEU A 445 9.50 15.37 -13.75
C LEU A 445 9.51 16.52 -12.73
N GLN A 446 10.47 16.53 -11.81
CA GLN A 446 10.65 17.61 -10.83
C GLN A 446 10.95 18.95 -11.51
N GLU A 447 11.79 18.99 -12.53
CA GLU A 447 12.07 20.21 -13.30
C GLU A 447 10.81 20.76 -13.99
N ILE A 448 9.98 19.89 -14.57
CA ILE A 448 8.66 20.25 -15.14
C ILE A 448 7.69 20.75 -14.04
N TRP A 449 7.81 20.26 -12.81
CA TRP A 449 7.03 20.79 -11.68
C TRP A 449 7.44 22.22 -11.33
N VAL A 450 8.75 22.49 -11.28
CA VAL A 450 9.30 23.81 -10.93
C VAL A 450 8.98 24.86 -11.99
N SER A 451 8.86 24.47 -13.26
CA SER A 451 8.49 25.40 -14.36
C SER A 451 7.03 25.86 -14.34
N GLY A 452 6.19 25.29 -13.47
CA GLY A 452 4.79 25.72 -13.30
C GLY A 452 3.82 25.23 -14.39
N ILE A 453 4.26 24.34 -15.29
CA ILE A 453 3.46 23.78 -16.40
C ILE A 453 2.29 22.96 -15.84
N SER A 454 1.10 23.06 -16.45
CA SER A 454 -0.08 22.27 -16.05
C SER A 454 0.07 20.78 -16.42
N TRP A 455 -0.82 19.91 -15.92
CA TRP A 455 -0.73 18.46 -16.14
C TRP A 455 -0.79 18.05 -17.62
N ASP A 456 -1.64 18.73 -18.38
CA ASP A 456 -1.98 18.41 -19.77
C ASP A 456 -1.42 19.46 -20.75
N GLU A 457 -0.57 20.35 -20.26
CA GLU A 457 0.15 21.33 -21.06
C GLU A 457 1.46 20.74 -21.58
N VAL A 458 1.84 21.12 -22.80
CA VAL A 458 3.03 20.60 -23.49
C VAL A 458 4.29 21.18 -22.85
N VAL A 459 5.24 20.30 -22.54
CA VAL A 459 6.58 20.67 -22.08
C VAL A 459 7.30 21.33 -23.24
N GLY A 460 7.72 22.58 -23.06
CA GLY A 460 8.44 23.36 -24.06
C GLY A 460 9.93 23.56 -23.76
N GLY A 461 10.66 24.06 -24.75
CA GLY A 461 12.07 24.45 -24.63
C GLY A 461 13.00 23.25 -24.42
N GLU A 462 14.13 23.49 -23.73
CA GLU A 462 15.17 22.48 -23.50
C GLU A 462 14.66 21.23 -22.74
N LEU A 463 13.66 21.40 -21.86
CA LEU A 463 13.04 20.29 -21.14
C LEU A 463 12.31 19.32 -22.06
N GLN A 464 11.74 19.81 -23.16
CA GLN A 464 11.06 18.97 -24.14
C GLN A 464 12.02 17.97 -24.78
N ASP A 465 13.20 18.45 -25.16
CA ASP A 465 14.24 17.63 -25.79
C ASP A 465 14.77 16.58 -24.81
N LYS A 466 15.12 16.97 -23.57
CA LYS A 466 15.57 16.05 -22.52
C LYS A 466 14.55 14.95 -22.21
N VAL A 467 13.28 15.31 -22.13
CA VAL A 467 12.18 14.35 -21.90
C VAL A 467 12.03 13.43 -23.11
N GLY A 468 12.06 13.96 -24.32
CA GLY A 468 11.97 13.17 -25.55
C GLY A 468 13.10 12.14 -25.65
N ASP A 469 14.33 12.56 -25.35
CA ASP A 469 15.50 11.67 -25.34
C ASP A 469 15.36 10.57 -24.27
N TRP A 470 14.97 10.93 -23.04
CA TRP A 470 14.75 9.95 -21.97
C TRP A 470 13.63 8.94 -22.32
N ILE A 471 12.54 9.38 -22.95
CA ILE A 471 11.46 8.48 -23.40
C ILE A 471 11.96 7.54 -24.51
N ARG A 472 12.79 8.02 -25.44
CA ARG A 472 13.37 7.17 -26.49
C ARG A 472 14.29 6.10 -25.90
N ASP A 473 15.06 6.46 -24.87
CA ASP A 473 15.96 5.53 -24.18
C ASP A 473 15.25 4.41 -23.42
N LEU A 474 13.92 4.50 -23.22
CA LEU A 474 13.13 3.39 -22.66
C LEU A 474 13.31 2.12 -23.49
N GLU A 475 13.37 2.21 -24.83
CA GLU A 475 13.49 1.02 -25.70
C GLU A 475 14.81 0.28 -25.46
N ASN A 476 15.87 1.01 -25.12
CA ASN A 476 17.21 0.49 -24.85
C ASN A 476 17.28 -0.28 -23.51
N LEU A 477 16.29 -0.13 -22.61
CA LEU A 477 16.25 -0.89 -21.36
C LEU A 477 16.14 -2.40 -21.61
N SER A 478 15.59 -2.79 -22.77
CA SER A 478 15.49 -4.20 -23.18
C SER A 478 16.83 -4.84 -23.50
N ASP A 479 17.91 -4.08 -23.63
CA ASP A 479 19.27 -4.59 -23.84
C ASP A 479 20.01 -4.83 -22.52
N ILE A 480 19.54 -4.27 -21.41
CA ILE A 480 20.16 -4.44 -20.10
C ILE A 480 20.03 -5.89 -19.65
N ARG A 481 21.16 -6.46 -19.22
CA ARG A 481 21.25 -7.82 -18.66
C ARG A 481 21.85 -7.73 -17.26
N VAL A 482 21.21 -8.38 -16.30
CA VAL A 482 21.71 -8.47 -14.93
C VAL A 482 21.80 -9.93 -14.53
N ASN A 483 22.98 -10.41 -14.15
CA ASN A 483 23.16 -11.78 -13.67
C ASN A 483 22.17 -12.06 -12.52
N ARG A 484 21.49 -13.20 -12.58
CA ARG A 484 20.61 -13.63 -11.50
C ARG A 484 21.43 -13.99 -10.28
N CYS A 485 22.39 -14.91 -10.41
CA CYS A 485 23.15 -15.42 -9.26
C CYS A 485 24.08 -14.35 -8.66
N LEU A 486 24.08 -14.24 -7.33
CA LEU A 486 25.02 -13.40 -6.58
C LEU A 486 26.29 -14.16 -6.17
N CYS A 487 26.32 -15.49 -6.30
CA CYS A 487 27.55 -16.25 -6.09
C CYS A 487 28.53 -15.91 -7.21
N LEU A 488 29.68 -15.34 -6.86
CA LEU A 488 30.76 -15.11 -7.80
C LEU A 488 31.47 -16.45 -8.06
N ASP A 489 31.75 -16.76 -9.32
CA ASP A 489 32.58 -17.90 -9.67
C ASP A 489 33.94 -17.80 -8.95
N GLY A 490 34.23 -18.78 -8.08
CA GLY A 490 35.46 -18.84 -7.29
C GLY A 490 35.44 -18.11 -5.95
N ALA A 491 34.34 -17.49 -5.52
CA ALA A 491 34.22 -16.98 -4.16
C ALA A 491 33.78 -18.11 -3.20
N GLU A 492 34.61 -18.43 -2.22
CA GLU A 492 34.21 -19.29 -1.10
C GLU A 492 32.94 -18.71 -0.46
N THR A 493 31.91 -19.55 -0.32
CA THR A 493 30.67 -19.19 0.35
C THR A 493 30.95 -18.68 1.75
N LEU A 494 30.83 -17.37 1.98
CA LEU A 494 30.68 -16.83 3.33
C LEU A 494 29.34 -17.35 3.87
N ASN A 495 29.41 -18.34 4.77
CA ASN A 495 28.28 -18.81 5.54
C ASN A 495 27.83 -17.71 6.51
N CYS A 496 27.04 -16.75 6.03
CA CYS A 496 26.29 -15.86 6.90
C CYS A 496 25.01 -16.57 7.35
N THR A 497 25.12 -17.39 8.40
CA THR A 497 23.97 -17.99 9.10
C THR A 497 23.26 -17.02 10.06
N HIS A 498 23.60 -15.73 10.05
CA HIS A 498 23.00 -14.71 10.91
C HIS A 498 22.85 -13.38 10.16
N LEU A 499 21.81 -13.26 9.33
CA LEU A 499 21.19 -11.99 8.95
C LEU A 499 19.68 -12.16 8.95
#